data_AF-A0A8T3TH63-F1
#
_entry.id   AF-A0A8T3TH63-F1
#
_cell.length_a   1.000
_cell.length_b   1.000
_cell.length_c   1.000
_cell.angle_alpha   90.00
_cell.angle_beta   90.00
_cell.angle_gamma   90.00
#
_symmetry.space_group_name_H-M   'P 1'
#
loop_
_entity.id
_entity.type
_entity.pdbx_description
1 polymer ?
#
loop_
_entity_poly.entity_id
_entity_poly.type
_entity_poly.pdbx_seq_one_letter_code
_entity_poly.pdbx_strand_id
1 'polypeptide(L)'
;PEEPQKLELYRRLGRVATESELGVVRIELLDRFGPVPPPVERLLDVARLRFTAEAAGIASLSREDGQLVLRFPPDWSRGATMRALASGGPADRIPGVASGGVTFASNQVRVRLPRDAVAGWAATRAVVELLARRLQPGAPRRADPQPVDLQPSG
;
A
#
# COMPACT_ATOMS: atom_id res chain seq x y z
N PRO A 1 0.10 31.60 11.14
CA PRO A 1 -0.83 30.58 10.59
C PRO A 1 -1.75 30.06 11.69
N GLU A 2 -3.06 30.20 11.52
CA GLU A 2 -4.05 29.82 12.53
C GLU A 2 -4.20 28.29 12.61
N GLU A 3 -4.35 27.74 13.83
CA GLU A 3 -4.54 26.29 14.09
C GLU A 3 -5.60 25.59 13.22
N PRO A 4 -6.71 26.24 12.78
CA PRO A 4 -7.70 25.63 11.89
C PRO A 4 -7.13 25.22 10.52
N GLN A 5 -6.25 26.04 9.91
CA GLN A 5 -5.66 25.74 8.60
C GLN A 5 -4.74 24.52 8.66
N LYS A 6 -4.04 24.35 9.79
CA LYS A 6 -3.16 23.21 10.05
C LYS A 6 -3.97 21.91 10.17
N LEU A 7 -5.08 21.95 10.90
CA LEU A 7 -5.98 20.81 11.05
C LEU A 7 -6.65 20.42 9.72
N GLU A 8 -7.01 21.40 8.89
CA GLU A 8 -7.57 21.16 7.56
C GLU A 8 -6.57 20.46 6.63
N LEU A 9 -5.30 20.88 6.62
CA LEU A 9 -4.25 20.19 5.88
C LEU A 9 -4.07 18.74 6.36
N TYR A 10 -4.12 18.50 7.67
CA TYR A 10 -4.05 17.13 8.21
C TYR A 10 -5.26 16.27 7.84
N ARG A 11 -6.46 16.86 7.76
CA ARG A 11 -7.64 16.14 7.24
C ARG A 11 -7.52 15.83 5.75
N ARG A 12 -6.94 16.74 4.98
CA ARG A 12 -6.70 16.55 3.54
C ARG A 12 -5.74 15.39 3.27
N LEU A 13 -4.72 15.18 4.11
CA LEU A 13 -3.82 14.03 4.01
C LEU A 13 -4.55 12.68 3.99
N GLY A 14 -5.58 12.50 4.81
CA GLY A 14 -6.36 11.26 4.83
C GLY A 14 -7.18 11.01 3.55
N ARG A 15 -7.42 12.07 2.76
CA ARG A 15 -8.26 12.05 1.55
C ARG A 15 -7.46 12.00 0.25
N VAL A 16 -6.14 12.18 0.32
CA VAL A 16 -5.26 12.08 -0.85
C VAL A 16 -5.48 10.74 -1.53
N ALA A 17 -5.61 10.72 -2.85
CA ALA A 17 -5.89 9.52 -3.63
C ALA A 17 -4.68 9.02 -4.43
N THR A 18 -3.62 9.83 -4.57
CA THR A 18 -2.44 9.47 -5.36
C THR A 18 -1.12 9.89 -4.70
N GLU A 19 -0.02 9.23 -5.09
CA GLU A 19 1.33 9.59 -4.66
C GLU A 19 1.70 11.03 -5.07
N SER A 20 1.26 11.46 -6.26
CA SER A 20 1.49 12.82 -6.76
C SER A 20 0.81 13.88 -5.87
N GLU A 21 -0.45 13.67 -5.51
CA GLU A 21 -1.18 14.55 -4.59
C GLU A 21 -0.53 14.56 -3.20
N LEU A 22 -0.01 13.41 -2.73
CA LEU A 22 0.70 13.31 -1.45
C LEU A 22 1.97 14.19 -1.45
N GLY A 23 2.71 14.16 -2.54
CA GLY A 23 3.89 15.00 -2.74
C GLY A 23 3.57 16.49 -2.70
N VAL A 24 2.48 16.91 -3.34
CA VAL A 24 2.01 18.31 -3.31
C VAL A 24 1.67 18.74 -1.88
N VAL A 25 0.92 17.94 -1.13
CA VAL A 25 0.58 18.27 0.26
C VAL A 25 1.83 18.35 1.14
N ARG A 26 2.82 17.48 0.92
CA ARG A 26 4.09 17.52 1.65
C ARG A 26 4.88 18.81 1.38
N ILE A 27 4.95 19.24 0.13
CA ILE A 27 5.61 20.50 -0.24
C ILE A 27 4.88 21.69 0.41
N GLU A 28 3.55 21.72 0.34
CA GLU A 28 2.75 22.77 0.97
C GLU A 28 2.93 22.82 2.50
N LEU A 29 3.02 21.65 3.16
CA LEU A 29 3.32 21.57 4.59
C LEU A 29 4.67 22.19 4.92
N LEU A 30 5.69 21.85 4.14
CA LEU A 30 7.06 22.34 4.33
C LEU A 30 7.14 23.86 4.13
N ASP A 31 6.54 24.36 3.05
CA ASP A 31 6.58 25.79 2.70
C ASP A 31 5.86 26.66 3.74
N ARG A 32 4.69 26.22 4.22
CA ARG A 32 3.83 27.02 5.11
C ARG A 32 4.13 26.86 6.58
N PHE A 33 4.59 25.68 7.01
CA PHE A 33 4.72 25.33 8.42
C PHE A 33 6.12 24.86 8.82
N GLY A 34 7.06 24.77 7.87
CA GLY A 34 8.39 24.27 8.11
C GLY A 34 8.43 22.74 8.24
N PRO A 35 9.41 22.18 8.99
CA PRO A 35 9.59 20.74 9.10
C PRO A 35 8.31 20.00 9.50
N VAL A 36 8.01 18.92 8.77
CA VAL A 36 6.81 18.11 9.00
C VAL A 36 6.93 17.41 10.36
N PRO A 37 5.97 17.59 11.30
CA PRO A 37 6.06 16.93 12.59
C PRO A 37 6.00 15.39 12.47
N PRO A 38 6.68 14.63 13.35
CA PRO A 38 6.72 13.17 13.27
C PRO A 38 5.36 12.45 13.17
N PRO A 39 4.27 12.91 13.84
CA PRO A 39 2.95 12.31 13.65
C PRO A 39 2.42 12.41 12.22
N VAL A 40 2.77 13.49 11.52
CA VAL A 40 2.33 13.77 10.14
C VAL A 40 3.16 12.96 9.15
N GLU A 41 4.46 12.81 9.41
CA GLU A 41 5.33 11.89 8.64
C GLU A 41 4.77 10.47 8.68
N ARG A 42 4.30 10.00 9.84
CA ARG A 42 3.64 8.69 9.95
C ARG A 42 2.38 8.58 9.11
N LEU A 43 1.58 9.64 9.00
CA LEU A 43 0.38 9.62 8.14
C LEU A 43 0.75 9.58 6.66
N LEU A 44 1.79 10.32 6.26
CA LEU A 44 2.33 10.28 4.90
C LEU A 44 2.83 8.87 4.56
N ASP A 45 3.56 8.25 5.47
CA ASP A 45 4.07 6.88 5.31
C ASP A 45 2.95 5.85 5.14
N VAL A 46 1.87 5.98 5.93
CA VAL A 46 0.68 5.12 5.79
C VAL A 46 -0.02 5.32 4.45
N ALA A 47 -0.18 6.57 4.01
CA ALA A 47 -0.78 6.88 2.70
C ALA A 47 0.03 6.27 1.55
N ARG A 48 1.37 6.39 1.60
CA ARG A 48 2.28 5.81 0.61
C ARG A 48 2.23 4.29 0.60
N LEU A 49 2.16 3.65 1.77
CA LEU A 49 1.97 2.21 1.88
C LEU A 49 0.65 1.78 1.21
N ARG A 50 -0.44 2.52 1.42
CA ARG A 50 -1.74 2.25 0.79
C ARG A 50 -1.64 2.29 -0.73
N PHE A 51 -1.06 3.34 -1.30
CA PHE A 51 -0.90 3.45 -2.77
C PHE A 51 -0.03 2.33 -3.34
N THR A 52 1.05 1.98 -2.64
CA THR A 52 1.92 0.87 -3.04
C THR A 52 1.18 -0.47 -2.99
N ALA A 53 0.31 -0.66 -1.99
CA ALA A 53 -0.51 -1.87 -1.85
C ALA A 53 -1.55 -1.97 -2.97
N GLU A 54 -2.24 -0.87 -3.28
CA GLU A 54 -3.21 -0.79 -4.37
C GLU A 54 -2.54 -1.10 -5.72
N ALA A 55 -1.34 -0.55 -5.97
CA ALA A 55 -0.56 -0.84 -7.17
C ALA A 55 -0.14 -2.32 -7.28
N ALA A 56 0.03 -3.01 -6.15
CA ALA A 56 0.30 -4.44 -6.08
C ALA A 56 -0.97 -5.32 -6.19
N GLY A 57 -2.16 -4.73 -6.34
CA GLY A 57 -3.43 -5.44 -6.36
C GLY A 57 -3.89 -5.97 -4.99
N ILE A 58 -3.33 -5.45 -3.91
CA ILE A 58 -3.74 -5.80 -2.54
C ILE A 58 -5.02 -5.02 -2.21
N ALA A 59 -6.09 -5.72 -1.87
CA ALA A 59 -7.38 -5.12 -1.53
C ALA A 59 -7.44 -4.61 -0.09
N SER A 60 -6.73 -5.26 0.85
CA SER A 60 -6.63 -4.78 2.23
C SER A 60 -5.38 -5.28 2.94
N LEU A 61 -4.94 -4.49 3.92
CA LEU A 61 -3.86 -4.81 4.84
C LEU A 61 -4.40 -4.70 6.28
N SER A 62 -4.24 -5.75 7.07
CA SER A 62 -4.57 -5.75 8.51
C SER A 62 -3.46 -6.40 9.32
N ARG A 63 -3.42 -6.12 10.63
CA ARG A 63 -2.59 -6.85 11.58
C ARG A 63 -3.48 -7.70 12.47
N GLU A 64 -3.29 -9.01 12.44
CA GLU A 64 -4.08 -9.99 13.19
C GLU A 64 -3.09 -10.93 13.90
N ASP A 65 -3.15 -11.02 15.23
CA ASP A 65 -2.31 -11.93 16.05
C ASP A 65 -0.80 -11.87 15.73
N GLY A 66 -0.27 -10.66 15.55
CA GLY A 66 1.15 -10.45 15.22
C GLY A 66 1.52 -10.79 13.78
N GLN A 67 0.55 -11.05 12.91
CA GLN A 67 0.74 -11.29 11.49
C GLN A 67 0.22 -10.11 10.67
N LEU A 68 0.94 -9.73 9.62
CA LEU A 68 0.40 -8.93 8.53
C LEU A 68 -0.48 -9.84 7.69
N VAL A 69 -1.71 -9.42 7.45
CA VAL A 69 -2.68 -10.12 6.60
C VAL A 69 -2.92 -9.24 5.38
N LEU A 70 -2.55 -9.76 4.21
CA LEU A 70 -2.81 -9.15 2.92
C LEU A 70 -3.96 -9.91 2.28
N ARG A 71 -5.06 -9.22 1.95
CA ARG A 71 -6.18 -9.82 1.23
C ARG A 71 -6.21 -9.32 -0.20
N PHE A 72 -6.57 -10.21 -1.11
CA PHE A 72 -6.57 -9.96 -2.54
C PHE A 72 -7.98 -10.18 -3.13
N PRO A 73 -8.28 -9.56 -4.29
CA PRO A 73 -9.55 -9.78 -4.98
C PRO A 73 -9.68 -11.23 -5.51
N PRO A 74 -10.89 -11.68 -5.89
CA PRO A 74 -11.12 -13.07 -6.31
C PRO A 74 -10.31 -13.55 -7.53
N ASP A 75 -9.94 -12.64 -8.43
CA ASP A 75 -9.16 -12.89 -9.65
C ASP A 75 -7.64 -12.91 -9.41
N TRP A 76 -7.21 -12.84 -8.16
CA TRP A 76 -5.80 -12.83 -7.76
C TRP A 76 -5.05 -14.13 -8.07
N SER A 77 -3.83 -13.99 -8.60
CA SER A 77 -2.93 -15.13 -8.82
C SER A 77 -2.11 -15.47 -7.57
N ARG A 78 -2.54 -16.50 -6.84
CA ARG A 78 -1.76 -17.10 -5.73
C ARG A 78 -0.37 -17.53 -6.18
N GLY A 79 -0.26 -18.20 -7.32
CA GLY A 79 1.01 -18.68 -7.86
C GLY A 79 1.99 -17.57 -8.21
N ALA A 80 1.52 -16.47 -8.82
CA ALA A 80 2.36 -15.30 -9.09
C ALA A 80 2.86 -14.67 -7.80
N THR A 81 1.99 -14.55 -6.79
CA THR A 81 2.36 -13.96 -5.49
C THR A 81 3.32 -14.83 -4.70
N MET A 82 3.13 -16.16 -4.72
CA MET A 82 4.09 -17.10 -4.15
C MET A 82 5.46 -16.94 -4.80
N ARG A 83 5.54 -16.88 -6.13
CA ARG A 83 6.82 -16.63 -6.83
C ARG A 83 7.40 -15.26 -6.51
N ALA A 84 6.56 -14.21 -6.43
CA ALA A 84 7.01 -12.88 -6.10
C ALA A 84 7.70 -12.82 -4.72
N LEU A 85 7.16 -13.54 -3.73
CA LEU A 85 7.69 -13.60 -2.37
C LEU A 85 8.80 -14.64 -2.16
N ALA A 86 8.81 -15.74 -2.92
CA ALA A 86 9.77 -16.83 -2.77
C ALA A 86 11.06 -16.61 -3.57
N SER A 87 10.94 -16.05 -4.78
CA SER A 87 12.10 -15.76 -5.61
C SER A 87 12.83 -14.58 -4.99
N GLY A 88 14.08 -14.68 -4.58
CA GLY A 88 14.73 -13.53 -3.99
C GLY A 88 16.23 -13.70 -3.85
N GLY A 89 16.99 -12.71 -4.31
CA GLY A 89 18.37 -12.55 -3.90
C GLY A 89 18.45 -12.00 -2.48
N PRO A 90 19.66 -11.80 -1.93
CA PRO A 90 19.85 -11.19 -0.60
C PRO A 90 19.10 -9.87 -0.41
N ALA A 91 18.89 -9.09 -1.49
CA ALA A 91 18.18 -7.82 -1.51
C ALA A 91 16.65 -7.92 -1.39
N ASP A 92 16.07 -9.09 -1.64
CA ASP A 92 14.62 -9.32 -1.57
C ASP A 92 14.17 -9.89 -0.22
N ARG A 93 15.11 -10.09 0.72
CA ARG A 93 14.78 -10.55 2.07
C ARG A 93 13.96 -9.52 2.81
N ILE A 94 12.80 -9.94 3.30
CA ILE A 94 11.96 -9.11 4.17
C ILE A 94 12.62 -9.06 5.56
N PRO A 95 13.02 -7.86 6.04
CA PRO A 95 13.73 -7.74 7.32
C PRO A 95 12.93 -8.32 8.48
N GLY A 96 13.58 -9.13 9.33
CA GLY A 96 12.96 -9.69 10.54
C GLY A 96 11.87 -10.75 10.31
N VAL A 97 11.60 -11.14 9.06
CA VAL A 97 10.69 -12.24 8.74
C VAL A 97 11.50 -13.52 8.53
N ALA A 98 11.24 -14.53 9.36
CA ALA A 98 11.93 -15.82 9.26
C ALA A 98 11.56 -16.58 7.98
N SER A 99 12.46 -17.47 7.54
CA SER A 99 12.16 -18.47 6.51
C SER A 99 10.94 -19.30 6.94
N GLY A 100 9.90 -19.34 6.09
CA GLY A 100 8.61 -19.98 6.44
C GLY A 100 7.64 -19.11 7.24
N GLY A 101 7.98 -17.86 7.54
CA GLY A 101 7.10 -16.88 8.18
C GLY A 101 5.96 -16.38 7.29
N VAL A 102 5.88 -16.84 6.04
CA VAL A 102 4.86 -16.48 5.06
C VAL A 102 3.96 -17.69 4.80
N THR A 103 2.65 -17.49 4.90
CA THR A 103 1.64 -18.51 4.62
C THR A 103 0.63 -17.98 3.60
N PHE A 104 0.05 -18.88 2.81
CA PHE A 104 -0.84 -18.54 1.70
C PHE A 104 -2.17 -19.29 1.85
N ALA A 105 -3.25 -18.55 2.09
CA ALA A 105 -4.62 -19.04 2.07
C ALA A 105 -5.24 -18.86 0.67
N SER A 106 -6.56 -19.08 0.56
CA SER A 106 -7.33 -18.99 -0.69
C SER A 106 -7.34 -17.58 -1.28
N ASN A 107 -7.49 -16.53 -0.46
CA ASN A 107 -7.45 -15.13 -0.91
C ASN A 107 -6.55 -14.23 -0.05
N GLN A 108 -5.66 -14.83 0.75
CA GLN A 108 -4.82 -14.07 1.68
C GLN A 108 -3.40 -14.59 1.71
N VAL A 109 -2.48 -13.67 1.94
CA VAL A 109 -1.13 -13.96 2.38
C VAL A 109 -0.99 -13.47 3.82
N ARG A 110 -0.44 -14.30 4.69
CA ARG A 110 -0.14 -13.91 6.08
C ARG A 110 1.36 -13.97 6.31
N VAL A 111 1.90 -12.89 6.86
CA VAL A 111 3.34 -12.74 7.14
C VAL A 111 3.53 -12.52 8.63
N ARG A 112 4.28 -13.40 9.29
CA ARG A 112 4.69 -13.27 10.69
C ARG A 112 5.59 -12.04 10.83
N LEU A 113 5.13 -11.02 11.55
CA LEU A 113 5.92 -9.82 11.76
C LEU A 113 6.81 -9.94 13.01
N PRO A 114 7.93 -9.20 13.04
CA PRO A 114 8.64 -8.91 14.29
C PRO A 114 7.71 -8.34 15.36
N ARG A 115 8.00 -8.67 16.63
CA ARG A 115 7.29 -8.09 17.78
C ARG A 115 7.61 -6.60 17.96
N ASP A 116 8.85 -6.21 17.69
CA ASP A 116 9.26 -4.82 17.69
C ASP A 116 8.48 -4.01 16.65
N ALA A 117 8.00 -2.82 17.04
CA ALA A 117 7.12 -2.02 16.21
C ALA A 117 7.85 -1.43 14.99
N VAL A 118 9.12 -1.01 15.16
CA VAL A 118 9.92 -0.41 14.09
C VAL A 118 10.28 -1.49 13.05
N ALA A 119 10.75 -2.64 13.50
CA ALA A 119 11.04 -3.78 12.64
C ALA A 119 9.76 -4.34 11.99
N GLY A 120 8.65 -4.39 12.71
CA GLY A 120 7.35 -4.80 12.18
C GLY A 120 6.85 -3.87 11.06
N TRP A 121 7.02 -2.56 11.24
CA TRP A 121 6.74 -1.58 10.19
C TRP A 121 7.65 -1.74 8.98
N ALA A 122 8.95 -1.88 9.20
CA ALA A 122 9.92 -2.10 8.13
C ALA A 122 9.61 -3.37 7.32
N ALA A 123 9.27 -4.47 8.01
CA ALA A 123 8.85 -5.72 7.39
C ALA A 123 7.57 -5.53 6.56
N THR A 124 6.59 -4.79 7.08
CA THR A 124 5.33 -4.50 6.39
C THR A 124 5.57 -3.76 5.08
N ARG A 125 6.38 -2.68 5.12
CA ARG A 125 6.74 -1.93 3.91
C ARG A 125 7.49 -2.82 2.91
N ALA A 126 8.47 -3.59 3.38
CA ALA A 126 9.26 -4.46 2.52
C ALA A 126 8.41 -5.52 1.79
N VAL A 127 7.41 -6.12 2.46
CA VAL A 127 6.47 -7.05 1.81
C VAL A 127 5.69 -6.36 0.70
N VAL A 128 5.08 -5.22 1.00
CA VAL A 128 4.21 -4.50 0.06
C VAL A 128 5.02 -3.97 -1.13
N GLU A 129 6.20 -3.39 -0.88
CA GLU A 129 7.09 -2.89 -1.92
C GLU A 129 7.63 -4.05 -2.81
N LEU A 130 7.96 -5.20 -2.22
CA LEU A 130 8.40 -6.38 -2.97
C LEU A 130 7.31 -6.88 -3.91
N LEU A 131 6.08 -7.01 -3.39
CA LEU A 131 4.91 -7.39 -4.18
C LEU A 131 4.63 -6.36 -5.27
N ALA A 132 4.62 -5.07 -4.94
CA ALA A 132 4.41 -4.00 -5.90
C ALA A 132 5.43 -4.05 -7.02
N ARG A 133 6.73 -4.24 -6.74
CA ARG A 133 7.77 -4.32 -7.80
C ARG A 133 7.59 -5.51 -8.73
N ARG A 134 7.02 -6.62 -8.26
CA ARG A 134 7.05 -7.91 -8.96
C ARG A 134 5.71 -8.34 -9.54
N LEU A 135 4.63 -7.81 -8.99
CA LEU A 135 3.26 -8.04 -9.46
C LEU A 135 2.76 -6.89 -10.31
N GLN A 136 3.60 -5.90 -10.67
CA GLN A 136 3.17 -4.78 -11.51
C GLN A 136 2.40 -5.31 -12.73
N PRO A 137 1.13 -4.91 -12.90
CA PRO A 137 0.45 -5.11 -14.16
C PRO A 137 1.12 -4.21 -15.20
N GLY A 138 1.58 -4.78 -16.30
CA GLY A 138 1.75 -3.98 -17.51
C GLY A 138 0.38 -3.45 -17.92
N ALA A 139 0.25 -2.12 -18.01
CA ALA A 139 -0.89 -1.35 -18.51
C ALA A 139 -2.13 -1.20 -17.58
N PRO A 140 -2.81 -0.04 -17.63
CA PRO A 140 -3.96 0.26 -16.76
C PRO A 140 -5.05 -0.80 -16.91
N ARG A 141 -5.67 -1.17 -15.78
CA ARG A 141 -7.00 -1.77 -15.79
C ARG A 141 -7.90 -0.77 -16.52
N ARG A 142 -8.23 -1.03 -17.79
CA ARG A 142 -9.29 -0.30 -18.50
C ARG A 142 -10.48 -0.26 -17.55
N ALA A 143 -10.95 0.94 -17.23
CA ALA A 143 -12.31 1.08 -16.77
C ALA A 143 -13.20 0.30 -17.75
N ASP A 144 -14.15 -0.48 -17.22
CA ASP A 144 -15.15 -1.13 -18.04
C ASP A 144 -15.68 -0.14 -19.08
N PRO A 145 -15.82 -0.52 -20.36
CA PRO A 145 -16.59 0.30 -21.27
C PRO A 145 -17.97 0.46 -20.65
N GLN A 146 -18.33 1.70 -20.31
CA GLN A 146 -19.73 2.07 -20.05
C GLN A 146 -20.56 1.41 -21.16
N PRO A 147 -21.66 0.70 -20.83
CA PRO A 147 -22.54 0.20 -21.86
C PRO A 147 -22.93 1.38 -22.73
N VAL A 148 -22.53 1.35 -24.01
CA VAL A 148 -23.07 2.25 -25.01
C VAL A 148 -24.56 1.93 -25.06
N ASP A 149 -25.38 2.86 -24.57
CA ASP A 149 -26.81 2.86 -24.81
C ASP A 149 -27.01 2.91 -26.33
N LEU A 150 -27.22 1.74 -26.93
CA LEU A 150 -27.74 1.63 -28.28
C LEU A 150 -29.22 2.00 -28.20
N GLN A 151 -29.52 3.29 -28.41
CA GLN A 151 -30.88 3.68 -28.73
C GLN A 151 -31.25 3.04 -30.06
N PRO A 152 -32.35 2.26 -30.14
CA PRO A 152 -32.82 1.75 -31.42
C PRO A 152 -33.33 2.93 -32.24
N SER A 153 -32.74 3.12 -33.43
CA SER A 153 -33.35 3.96 -34.46
C SER A 153 -34.58 3.23 -34.98
N GLY A 154 -35.76 3.77 -34.68
CA GLY A 154 -37.07 3.34 -35.18
C GLY A 154 -38.03 4.51 -35.09
#